data_AF-A0A9W7SYN4-F1
#
_entry.id   AF-A0A9W7SYN4-F1
#
_cell.length_a   1.000
_cell.length_b   1.000
_cell.length_c   1.000
_cell.angle_alpha   90.00
_cell.angle_beta   90.00
_cell.angle_gamma   90.00
#
_symmetry.space_group_name_H-M   'P 1'
#
loop_
_entity.id
_entity.type
_entity.pdbx_description
1 polymer ?
#
loop_
_entity_poly.entity_id
_entity_poly.type
_entity_poly.pdbx_seq_one_letter_code
_entity_poly.pdbx_strand_id
1 'polypeptide(L)'
;MLGAPLCPICSSELNELARSVPYAHHTKSFMEEDPVVLPNGRVMGRERLRALNEKMGVRRGRVRDPGEGLEGEEWEEGVLRKVFIS
;
A
#
# COMPACT_ATOMS: atom_id res chain seq x y z
N MET A 1 -24.88 25.40 2.18
CA MET A 1 -24.31 24.05 2.01
C MET A 1 -22.98 24.21 1.30
N LEU A 2 -21.86 23.90 1.96
CA LEU A 2 -20.54 23.89 1.32
C LEU A 2 -20.48 22.61 0.48
N GLY A 3 -20.57 22.74 -0.84
CA GLY A 3 -20.48 21.62 -1.77
C GLY A 3 -19.13 20.91 -1.59
N ALA A 4 -19.16 19.59 -1.44
CA ALA A 4 -17.94 18.80 -1.52
C ALA A 4 -17.22 19.14 -2.84
N PRO A 5 -15.89 19.28 -2.84
CA PRO A 5 -15.14 19.52 -4.07
C PRO A 5 -15.45 18.39 -5.06
N LEU A 6 -16.10 18.73 -6.17
CA LEU A 6 -16.31 17.80 -7.27
C LEU A 6 -14.93 17.31 -7.73
N CYS A 7 -14.79 15.99 -7.87
CA CYS A 7 -13.56 15.39 -8.35
C CYS A 7 -13.20 15.98 -9.72
N PRO A 8 -12.04 16.63 -9.91
CA PRO A 8 -11.73 17.32 -11.16
C PRO A 8 -11.77 16.40 -12.38
N ILE A 9 -11.35 15.14 -12.24
CA ILE A 9 -11.41 14.13 -13.32
C ILE A 9 -12.82 13.66 -13.67
N CYS A 10 -13.81 13.95 -12.82
CA CYS A 10 -15.22 13.70 -13.13
C CYS A 10 -15.87 14.90 -13.84
N SER A 11 -15.16 16.02 -14.06
CA SER A 11 -15.67 17.13 -14.87
C SER A 11 -15.82 16.69 -16.33
N SER A 12 -16.80 17.27 -17.03
CA SER A 12 -17.05 16.95 -18.44
C SER A 12 -15.84 17.21 -19.34
N GLU A 13 -15.03 18.22 -19.01
CA GLU A 13 -13.84 18.61 -19.77
C GLU A 13 -12.69 17.61 -19.60
N LEU A 14 -12.52 17.03 -18.41
CA LEU A 14 -11.39 16.17 -18.06
C LEU A 14 -11.70 14.68 -18.17
N ASN A 15 -12.98 14.31 -18.18
CA ASN A 15 -13.42 12.91 -18.22
C ASN A 15 -12.95 12.17 -19.48
N GLU A 16 -12.94 12.83 -20.65
CA GLU A 16 -12.45 12.19 -21.89
C GLU A 16 -10.96 11.84 -21.84
N LEU A 17 -10.15 12.75 -21.31
CA LEU A 17 -8.71 12.53 -21.11
C LEU A 17 -8.43 11.45 -20.07
N ALA A 18 -9.30 11.31 -19.06
CA ALA A 18 -9.12 10.38 -17.96
C ALA A 18 -9.56 8.93 -18.27
N ARG A 19 -10.21 8.66 -19.42
CA ARG A 19 -10.78 7.33 -19.73
C ARG A 19 -9.77 6.18 -19.71
N SER A 20 -8.51 6.46 -20.05
CA SER A 20 -7.46 5.44 -20.13
C SER A 20 -6.71 5.23 -18.81
N VAL A 21 -7.00 6.00 -17.77
CA VAL A 21 -6.32 5.88 -16.48
C VAL A 21 -7.26 5.33 -15.41
N PRO A 22 -6.76 4.50 -14.46
CA PRO A 22 -7.56 4.05 -13.33
C PRO A 22 -8.06 5.22 -12.50
N TYR A 23 -9.33 5.17 -12.07
CA TYR A 23 -9.86 6.14 -11.12
C TYR A 23 -9.17 6.00 -9.76
N ALA A 24 -8.45 7.05 -9.34
CA ALA A 24 -7.94 7.16 -8.00
C ALA A 24 -9.05 7.66 -7.07
N HIS A 25 -9.56 6.79 -6.19
CA HIS A 25 -10.58 7.16 -5.18
C HIS A 25 -10.00 7.83 -3.94
N HIS A 26 -8.69 8.11 -3.91
CA HIS A 26 -8.01 8.65 -2.75
C HIS A 26 -8.23 10.17 -2.68
N THR A 27 -9.10 10.63 -1.77
CA THR A 27 -9.21 12.05 -1.42
C THR A 27 -8.09 12.53 -0.50
N LYS A 28 -7.32 11.59 0.08
CA LYS A 28 -6.13 11.83 0.91
C LYS A 28 -5.08 10.76 0.63
N SER A 29 -3.83 11.18 0.44
CA SER A 29 -2.68 10.28 0.48
C SER A 29 -2.36 9.99 1.95
N PHE A 30 -2.70 8.79 2.42
CA PHE A 30 -2.27 8.33 3.74
C PHE A 30 -1.02 7.47 3.57
N MET A 31 0.03 7.84 4.29
CA MET A 31 1.30 7.14 4.29
C MET A 31 1.49 6.52 5.66
N GLU A 32 1.67 5.21 5.71
CA GLU A 32 2.00 4.53 6.96
C GLU A 32 3.38 5.00 7.44
N GLU A 33 3.56 5.08 8.76
CA GLU A 33 4.84 5.42 9.37
C GLU A 33 5.87 4.28 9.16
N ASP A 34 7.12 4.66 8.90
CA ASP A 34 8.22 3.74 8.60
C ASP A 34 7.89 2.66 7.55
N PRO A 35 7.51 3.06 6.32
CA PRO A 35 7.16 2.10 5.28
C PRO A 35 8.37 1.30 4.81
N VAL A 36 8.15 0.03 4.53
CA VAL A 36 9.14 -0.92 4.00
C VAL A 36 8.65 -1.54 2.69
N VAL A 37 9.59 -1.84 1.80
CA VAL A 37 9.36 -2.53 0.52
C VAL A 37 9.69 -4.00 0.69
N LEU A 38 8.72 -4.86 0.38
CA LEU A 38 8.89 -6.31 0.27
C LEU A 38 9.61 -6.68 -1.04
N PRO A 39 10.23 -7.86 -1.16
CA PRO A 39 10.88 -8.30 -2.41
C PRO A 39 9.95 -8.32 -3.63
N ASN A 40 8.65 -8.54 -3.43
CA ASN A 40 7.63 -8.49 -4.49
C ASN A 40 7.23 -7.05 -4.92
N GLY A 41 7.88 -6.03 -4.35
CA GLY A 41 7.68 -4.62 -4.71
C GLY A 41 6.55 -3.92 -3.96
N ARG A 42 5.77 -4.62 -3.14
CA ARG A 42 4.73 -3.99 -2.33
C ARG A 42 5.30 -3.20 -1.16
N VAL A 43 4.64 -2.10 -0.85
CA VAL A 43 4.99 -1.22 0.28
C VAL A 43 3.98 -1.44 1.40
N MET A 44 4.48 -1.63 2.61
CA MET A 44 3.66 -1.77 3.82
C MET A 44 4.28 -1.01 4.98
N GLY A 45 3.48 -0.51 5.92
CA GLY A 45 4.01 0.00 7.18
C GLY A 45 4.63 -1.14 8.00
N ARG A 46 5.80 -0.89 8.60
CA ARG A 46 6.54 -1.92 9.34
C ARG A 46 5.72 -2.53 10.48
N GLU A 47 5.03 -1.70 11.26
CA GLU A 47 4.22 -2.16 12.39
C GLU A 47 3.05 -3.05 11.93
N ARG A 48 2.34 -2.62 10.89
CA ARG A 48 1.24 -3.37 10.29
C ARG A 48 1.71 -4.72 9.75
N LEU A 49 2.83 -4.73 9.01
CA LEU A 49 3.43 -5.95 8.48
C LEU A 49 3.77 -6.94 9.60
N ARG A 50 4.39 -6.47 10.69
CA ARG A 50 4.71 -7.27 11.88
C ARG A 50 3.46 -7.88 12.51
N ALA A 51 2.44 -7.07 12.77
CA ALA A 51 1.21 -7.52 13.42
C ALA A 51 0.44 -8.57 12.59
N LEU A 52 0.46 -8.44 11.27
CA LEU A 52 -0.16 -9.43 10.37
C LEU A 52 0.63 -10.74 10.34
N ASN A 53 1.97 -10.67 10.28
CA ASN A 53 2.83 -11.85 10.28
C ASN A 53 2.74 -12.64 11.60
N GLU A 54 2.65 -11.93 12.73
CA GLU A 54 2.41 -12.56 14.05
C GLU A 54 1.09 -13.33 14.08
N LYS A 55 0.01 -12.74 13.55
CA LYS A 55 -1.30 -13.40 13.45
C LYS A 55 -1.31 -14.59 12.48
N MET A 56 -0.49 -14.54 11.43
CA MET A 56 -0.33 -15.63 10.47
C MET A 56 0.58 -16.75 10.98
N GLY A 57 1.22 -16.58 12.15
CA GLY A 57 2.14 -17.57 12.71
C GLY A 57 3.48 -17.64 11.98
N VAL A 58 3.86 -16.57 11.27
CA VAL A 58 5.14 -16.51 10.56
C VAL A 58 6.28 -16.52 11.57
N ARG A 59 7.32 -17.32 11.30
CA ARG A 59 8.46 -17.49 12.20
C ARG A 59 9.13 -16.13 12.46
N ARG A 60 9.53 -15.89 13.71
CA ARG A 60 10.28 -14.68 14.08
C ARG A 60 11.54 -14.51 13.20
N GLY A 61 11.76 -13.29 12.71
CA GLY A 61 12.84 -12.97 11.77
C GLY A 61 12.53 -13.30 10.31
N ARG A 62 11.37 -13.90 10.03
CA ARG A 62 10.80 -14.05 8.70
C ARG A 62 9.60 -13.12 8.54
N VAL A 63 9.32 -12.78 7.29
CA VAL A 63 8.18 -11.97 6.89
C VAL A 63 7.61 -12.53 5.59
N ARG A 64 6.30 -12.42 5.45
CA ARG A 64 5.53 -12.74 4.26
C ARG A 64 4.62 -11.58 3.91
N ASP A 65 4.30 -11.44 2.63
CA ASP A 65 3.21 -10.57 2.18
C ASP A 65 1.85 -11.16 2.57
N PRO A 66 1.08 -10.50 3.47
CA PRO A 66 -0.26 -10.96 3.84
C PRO A 66 -1.24 -11.02 2.66
N GLY A 67 -0.98 -10.27 1.58
CA GLY A 67 -1.79 -10.27 0.37
C GLY A 67 -1.62 -11.51 -0.52
N GLU A 68 -0.57 -12.30 -0.30
CA GLU A 68 -0.36 -13.60 -0.98
C GLU A 68 -0.95 -14.78 -0.16
N GLY A 69 -1.51 -14.50 1.02
CA GLY A 69 -2.14 -15.51 1.86
C GLY A 69 -1.16 -16.48 2.52
N LEU A 70 -1.61 -17.70 2.85
CA LEU A 70 -0.79 -18.70 3.55
C LEU A 70 0.21 -19.44 2.66
N GLU A 71 0.08 -19.30 1.35
CA GLU A 71 0.96 -19.95 0.35
C GLU A 71 2.09 -19.03 -0.14
N GLY A 72 2.09 -17.76 0.27
CA GLY A 72 3.10 -16.77 -0.12
C GLY A 72 4.52 -17.13 0.32
N GLU A 73 5.51 -16.56 -0.35
CA GLU A 73 6.91 -16.77 0.01
C GLU A 73 7.26 -16.10 1.35
N GLU A 74 8.13 -16.74 2.15
CA GLU A 74 8.68 -16.15 3.37
C GLU A 74 10.12 -15.68 3.13
N TRP A 75 10.38 -14.40 3.41
CA TRP A 75 11.70 -13.80 3.30
C TRP A 75 12.28 -13.49 4.68
N GLU A 76 13.58 -13.27 4.77
CA GLU A 76 14.20 -12.76 5.99
C GLU A 76 13.84 -11.29 6.20
N GLU A 77 13.55 -10.89 7.43
CA GLU A 77 13.21 -9.51 7.73
C GLU A 77 14.32 -8.53 7.30
N GLY A 78 15.58 -8.98 7.27
CA GLY A 78 16.72 -8.18 6.83
C GLY A 78 16.74 -7.83 5.34
N VAL A 79 15.96 -8.50 4.49
CA VAL A 79 15.87 -8.15 3.06
C VAL A 79 14.89 -7.01 2.78
N LEU A 80 14.11 -6.60 3.79
CA LEU A 80 13.17 -5.48 3.66
C LEU A 80 13.91 -4.15 3.54
N ARG A 81 13.49 -3.33 2.57
CA ARG A 81 14.10 -2.02 2.34
C ARG A 81 13.23 -0.90 2.89
N LYS A 82 13.79 -0.02 3.71
CA LYS A 82 13.08 1.16 4.20
C LYS A 82 12.83 2.14 3.06
N VAL A 83 11.62 2.69 3.01
CA VAL A 83 11.24 3.75 2.07
C VAL A 83 11.45 5.10 2.76
N PHE A 84 12.17 6.00 2.08
CA PHE A 84 12.34 7.38 2.49
C PHE A 84 11.57 8.27 1.54
N ILE A 85 10.74 9.15 2.08
CA ILE A 85 9.94 10.09 1.29
C ILE A 85 10.34 11.49 1.76
N SER A 86 10.85 12.27 0.81
CA SER A 86 11.33 13.64 0.99
C SER A 86 10.27 14.65 0.57
#